data_AF-A0A1V3WCK7-F1
#
_entry.id   AF-A0A1V3WCK7-F1
#
_cell.length_a   1.000
_cell.length_b   1.000
_cell.length_c   1.000
_cell.angle_alpha   90.00
_cell.angle_beta   90.00
_cell.angle_gamma   90.00
#
_symmetry.space_group_name_H-M   'P 1'
#
loop_
_entity.id
_entity.type
_entity.pdbx_description
1 polymer ?
#
loop_
_entity_poly.entity_id
_entity_poly.type
_entity_poly.pdbx_seq_one_letter_code
_entity_poly.pdbx_strand_id
1 'polypeptide(L)'
;MATTLAIGQNPGVAPLAVDPEAMFVAGSAVAAVGEDLVAALGTLTAGFGANTGQDAAGDMFGLAYQEAAKSLVKAAAAAINACRHDGARIQLSASNYSRAEAASTLGGGSGVLPAPHDPEQFSAPGPPGTLGAGPPPPMLWRVVELFVGDLWPNGDVAGLHAAAGCWRGLAAALGGAEQGSTFRRR
;
A
#
# COMPACT_ATOMS: atom_id res chain seq x y z
N MET A 1 57.91 -22.33 20.53
CA MET A 1 56.76 -22.50 21.45
C MET A 1 56.29 -21.11 21.83
N ALA A 2 55.23 -20.60 21.21
CA ALA A 2 54.61 -19.33 21.56
C ALA A 2 53.11 -19.58 21.70
N THR A 3 52.66 -19.49 22.94
CA THR A 3 51.26 -19.59 23.37
C THR A 3 50.47 -18.41 22.82
N THR A 4 49.50 -18.66 21.94
CA THR A 4 48.52 -17.65 21.53
C THR A 4 47.25 -17.86 22.34
N LEU A 5 46.87 -16.80 23.06
CA LEU A 5 45.73 -16.70 23.97
C LEU A 5 44.41 -17.17 23.34
N ALA A 6 43.70 -18.03 24.05
CA ALA A 6 42.27 -18.23 23.91
C ALA A 6 41.54 -16.96 24.38
N ILE A 7 41.01 -16.18 23.44
CA ILE A 7 40.02 -15.14 23.73
C ILE A 7 38.72 -15.88 24.04
N GLY A 8 38.28 -15.75 25.29
CA GLY A 8 37.17 -16.49 25.86
C GLY A 8 35.90 -16.41 25.01
N GLN A 9 35.35 -17.59 24.69
CA GLN A 9 33.97 -17.73 24.29
C GLN A 9 33.11 -17.30 25.48
N ASN A 10 32.44 -16.16 25.37
CA ASN A 10 31.44 -15.73 26.35
C ASN A 10 30.20 -16.64 26.21
N PRO A 11 29.85 -17.48 27.20
CA PRO A 11 28.84 -18.53 27.04
C PRO A 11 27.38 -18.03 27.04
N GLY A 12 27.15 -16.72 26.94
CA GLY A 12 25.82 -16.12 27.08
C GLY A 12 25.17 -15.57 25.81
N VAL A 13 25.90 -15.43 24.69
CA VAL A 13 25.36 -14.87 23.45
C VAL A 13 25.74 -15.77 22.30
N ALA A 14 24.76 -16.49 21.75
CA ALA A 14 24.95 -17.22 20.51
C ALA A 14 25.45 -16.24 19.43
N PRO A 15 26.47 -16.61 18.64
CA PRO A 15 26.95 -15.77 17.54
C PRO A 15 25.78 -15.38 16.63
N LEU A 16 25.73 -14.11 16.22
CA LEU A 16 24.75 -13.65 15.25
C LEU A 16 25.05 -14.29 13.90
N ALA A 17 24.30 -15.32 13.53
CA ALA A 17 24.33 -15.93 12.21
C ALA A 17 23.21 -15.32 11.36
N VAL A 18 23.58 -14.52 10.36
CA VAL A 18 22.65 -13.95 9.37
C VAL A 18 22.96 -14.59 8.02
N ASP A 19 21.93 -15.06 7.33
CA ASP A 19 21.99 -15.43 5.91
C ASP A 19 21.67 -14.17 5.07
N PRO A 20 22.69 -13.51 4.46
CA PRO A 20 22.49 -12.27 3.71
C PRO A 20 21.59 -12.46 2.49
N GLU A 21 21.67 -13.59 1.81
CA GLU A 21 20.85 -13.92 0.64
C GLU A 21 19.37 -14.05 1.04
N ALA A 22 19.08 -14.80 2.11
CA ALA A 22 17.71 -14.91 2.63
C ALA A 22 17.17 -13.55 3.09
N MET A 23 18.01 -12.73 3.73
CA MET A 23 17.64 -11.37 4.14
C MET A 23 17.35 -10.48 2.92
N PHE A 24 18.16 -10.55 1.86
CA PHE A 24 17.94 -9.78 0.64
C PHE A 24 16.63 -10.19 -0.05
N VAL A 25 16.35 -11.50 -0.14
CA VAL A 25 15.08 -12.02 -0.65
C VAL A 25 13.90 -11.55 0.19
N ALA A 26 14.03 -11.51 1.51
CA ALA A 26 12.99 -10.97 2.39
C ALA A 26 12.72 -9.48 2.11
N GLY A 27 13.77 -8.67 1.92
CA GLY A 27 13.62 -7.27 1.53
C GLY A 27 12.92 -7.10 0.17
N SER A 28 13.26 -7.93 -0.82
CA SER A 28 12.57 -7.97 -2.12
C SER A 28 11.09 -8.32 -1.97
N ALA A 29 10.75 -9.25 -1.08
CA ALA A 29 9.36 -9.64 -0.82
C ALA A 29 8.55 -8.49 -0.17
N VAL A 30 9.15 -7.72 0.75
CA VAL A 30 8.50 -6.54 1.34
C VAL A 30 8.24 -5.47 0.28
N ALA A 31 9.21 -5.21 -0.60
CA ALA A 31 9.01 -4.28 -1.71
C ALA A 31 7.90 -4.73 -2.66
N ALA A 32 7.80 -6.04 -2.96
CA ALA A 32 6.75 -6.60 -3.81
C ALA A 32 5.34 -6.39 -3.24
N VAL A 33 5.15 -6.46 -1.91
CA VAL A 33 3.87 -6.12 -1.27
C VAL A 33 3.46 -4.67 -1.56
N GLY A 34 4.43 -3.74 -1.65
CA GLY A 34 4.17 -2.37 -2.07
C GLY A 34 3.63 -2.28 -3.49
N GLU A 35 4.16 -3.08 -4.42
CA GLU A 35 3.69 -3.10 -5.82
C GLU A 35 2.30 -3.75 -5.96
N ASP A 36 2.02 -4.80 -5.19
CA ASP A 36 0.67 -5.39 -5.13
C ASP A 36 -0.36 -4.36 -4.65
N LEU A 37 0.02 -3.52 -3.67
CA LEU A 37 -0.82 -2.42 -3.19
C LEU A 37 -1.00 -1.32 -4.23
N VAL A 38 0.03 -0.99 -5.02
CA VAL A 38 -0.09 -0.07 -6.16
C VAL A 38 -1.12 -0.58 -7.17
N ALA A 39 -1.06 -1.86 -7.54
CA ALA A 39 -2.00 -2.46 -8.49
C ALA A 39 -3.45 -2.47 -7.96
N ALA A 40 -3.63 -2.82 -6.68
CA ALA A 40 -4.94 -2.81 -6.03
C ALA A 40 -5.52 -1.38 -5.94
N LEU A 41 -4.69 -0.41 -5.59
CA LEU A 41 -5.08 1.00 -5.52
C LEU A 41 -5.43 1.57 -6.90
N GLY A 42 -4.69 1.20 -7.95
CA GLY A 42 -5.02 1.57 -9.33
C GLY A 42 -6.38 1.04 -9.79
N THR A 43 -6.71 -0.20 -9.40
CA THR A 43 -8.03 -0.80 -9.69
C THR A 43 -9.15 -0.05 -8.96
N LEU A 44 -8.93 0.35 -7.71
CA LEU A 44 -9.87 1.17 -6.96
C LEU A 44 -10.12 2.52 -7.64
N THR A 45 -9.06 3.28 -7.88
CA THR A 45 -9.15 4.68 -8.30
C THR A 45 -9.70 4.83 -9.71
N ALA A 46 -9.62 3.77 -10.53
CA ALA A 46 -10.24 3.72 -11.85
C ALA A 46 -11.78 3.70 -11.82
N GLY A 47 -12.41 3.30 -10.69
CA GLY A 47 -13.86 3.06 -10.65
C GLY A 47 -14.58 3.55 -9.39
N PHE A 48 -13.89 4.14 -8.43
CA PHE A 48 -14.49 4.63 -7.18
C PHE A 48 -15.26 5.96 -7.29
N GLY A 49 -15.34 6.57 -8.49
CA GLY A 49 -16.10 7.79 -8.73
C GLY A 49 -17.55 7.49 -9.08
N ALA A 50 -18.49 8.29 -8.56
CA ALA A 50 -19.91 8.15 -8.83
C ALA A 50 -20.66 9.44 -8.52
N ASN A 51 -21.65 9.81 -9.33
CA ASN A 51 -22.50 10.96 -9.03
C ASN A 51 -23.32 10.69 -7.75
N THR A 52 -23.12 11.47 -6.69
CA THR A 52 -23.79 11.27 -5.40
C THR A 52 -25.15 11.95 -5.31
N GLY A 53 -25.47 12.83 -6.27
CA GLY A 53 -26.65 13.69 -6.25
C GLY A 53 -26.28 15.12 -5.87
N GLN A 54 -27.03 16.10 -6.41
CA GLN A 54 -26.90 17.52 -6.06
C GLN A 54 -28.01 18.01 -5.12
N ASP A 55 -28.86 17.11 -4.65
CA ASP A 55 -29.72 17.35 -3.49
C ASP A 55 -28.87 17.40 -2.20
N ALA A 56 -29.44 17.96 -1.13
CA ALA A 56 -28.72 18.17 0.12
C ALA A 56 -28.16 16.86 0.71
N ALA A 57 -28.86 15.73 0.54
CA ALA A 57 -28.37 14.44 1.02
C ALA A 57 -27.22 13.93 0.16
N GLY A 58 -27.33 14.06 -1.16
CA GLY A 58 -26.28 13.74 -2.13
C GLY A 58 -24.99 14.54 -1.91
N ASP A 59 -25.10 15.84 -1.62
CA ASP A 59 -23.96 16.71 -1.32
C ASP A 59 -23.29 16.33 0.00
N MET A 60 -24.06 16.13 1.07
CA MET A 60 -23.51 15.72 2.37
C MET A 60 -22.79 14.37 2.28
N PHE A 61 -23.41 13.39 1.61
CA PHE A 61 -22.78 12.09 1.39
C PHE A 61 -21.52 12.22 0.54
N GLY A 62 -21.58 12.98 -0.57
CA GLY A 62 -20.46 13.15 -1.49
C GLY A 62 -19.25 13.82 -0.84
N LEU A 63 -19.45 14.80 0.04
CA LEU A 63 -18.37 15.42 0.79
C LEU A 63 -17.72 14.44 1.77
N ALA A 64 -18.53 13.71 2.54
CA ALA A 64 -18.03 12.71 3.49
C ALA A 64 -17.30 11.57 2.77
N TYR A 65 -17.84 11.10 1.64
CA TYR A 65 -17.25 10.06 0.81
C TYR A 65 -15.90 10.49 0.23
N GLN A 66 -15.79 11.70 -0.32
CA GLN A 66 -14.52 12.23 -0.83
C GLN A 66 -13.45 12.32 0.25
N GLU A 67 -13.79 12.82 1.44
CA GLU A 67 -12.82 12.96 2.53
C GLU A 67 -12.34 11.59 3.04
N ALA A 68 -13.27 10.65 3.22
CA ALA A 68 -12.93 9.27 3.61
C ALA A 68 -12.04 8.58 2.56
N ALA A 69 -12.41 8.67 1.28
CA ALA A 69 -11.64 8.09 0.19
C ALA A 69 -10.25 8.74 0.07
N LYS A 70 -10.16 10.07 0.18
CA LYS A 70 -8.90 10.82 0.19
C LYS A 70 -7.98 10.40 1.33
N SER A 71 -8.54 10.23 2.52
CA SER A 71 -7.80 9.75 3.70
C SER A 71 -7.20 8.37 3.43
N LEU A 72 -7.99 7.45 2.88
CA LEU A 72 -7.52 6.11 2.58
C LEU A 72 -6.45 6.08 1.48
N VAL A 73 -6.64 6.77 0.35
CA VAL A 73 -5.64 6.74 -0.73
C VAL A 73 -4.30 7.37 -0.31
N LYS A 74 -4.33 8.35 0.61
CA LYS A 74 -3.12 8.87 1.27
C LYS A 74 -2.47 7.84 2.18
N ALA A 75 -3.25 7.13 2.99
CA ALA A 75 -2.74 6.07 3.85
C ALA A 75 -2.12 4.93 3.03
N ALA A 76 -2.77 4.52 1.94
CA ALA A 76 -2.24 3.51 1.03
C ALA A 76 -0.93 3.97 0.38
N ALA A 77 -0.84 5.22 -0.08
CA ALA A 77 0.41 5.78 -0.60
C ALA A 77 1.54 5.77 0.43
N ALA A 78 1.24 6.12 1.69
CA ALA A 78 2.22 6.04 2.78
C ALA A 78 2.67 4.59 3.02
N ALA A 79 1.75 3.62 3.00
CA ALA A 79 2.07 2.19 3.14
C ALA A 79 2.93 1.67 1.98
N ILE A 80 2.62 2.02 0.73
CA ILE A 80 3.44 1.68 -0.45
C ILE A 80 4.88 2.18 -0.26
N ASN A 81 5.03 3.46 0.10
CA ASN A 81 6.35 4.06 0.33
C ASN A 81 7.09 3.39 1.50
N ALA A 82 6.38 3.03 2.58
CA ALA A 82 6.98 2.30 3.69
C ALA A 82 7.49 0.92 3.27
N CYS A 83 6.69 0.12 2.54
CA CYS A 83 7.11 -1.18 2.01
C CYS A 83 8.35 -1.07 1.13
N ARG A 84 8.36 -0.12 0.19
CA ARG A 84 9.51 0.15 -0.68
C ARG A 84 10.77 0.50 0.11
N HIS A 85 10.64 1.41 1.06
CA HIS A 85 11.76 1.93 1.84
C HIS A 85 12.32 0.92 2.84
N ASP A 86 11.44 0.19 3.53
CA ASP A 86 11.85 -0.85 4.47
C ASP A 86 12.43 -2.06 3.72
N GLY A 87 11.87 -2.43 2.56
CA GLY A 87 12.43 -3.45 1.67
C GLY A 87 13.87 -3.11 1.25
N ALA A 88 14.11 -1.87 0.81
CA ALA A 88 15.45 -1.39 0.48
C ALA A 88 16.38 -1.35 1.71
N ARG A 89 15.91 -0.92 2.88
CA ARG A 89 16.73 -0.97 4.10
C ARG A 89 17.15 -2.39 4.48
N ILE A 90 16.25 -3.36 4.34
CA ILE A 90 16.55 -4.77 4.58
C ILE A 90 17.62 -5.28 3.59
N GLN A 91 17.48 -4.95 2.31
CA GLN A 91 18.48 -5.29 1.28
C GLN A 91 19.83 -4.60 1.52
N LEU A 92 19.82 -3.35 1.99
CA LEU A 92 21.05 -2.63 2.34
C LEU A 92 21.76 -3.29 3.52
N SER A 93 21.02 -3.70 4.55
CA SER A 93 21.56 -4.49 5.66
C SER A 93 22.15 -5.81 5.17
N ALA A 94 21.47 -6.53 4.27
CA ALA A 94 22.00 -7.74 3.65
C ALA A 94 23.32 -7.49 2.89
N SER A 95 23.38 -6.42 2.09
CA SER A 95 24.61 -6.01 1.41
C SER A 95 25.75 -5.75 2.40
N ASN A 96 25.47 -5.04 3.51
CA ASN A 96 26.45 -4.79 4.56
C ASN A 96 26.95 -6.07 5.24
N TYR A 97 26.06 -7.02 5.56
CA TYR A 97 26.46 -8.33 6.10
C TYR A 97 27.32 -9.12 5.10
N SER A 98 26.94 -9.18 3.82
CA SER A 98 27.72 -9.88 2.80
C SER A 98 29.13 -9.29 2.63
N ARG A 99 29.29 -7.96 2.76
CA ARG A 99 30.60 -7.29 2.74
C ARG A 99 31.45 -7.63 3.96
N ALA A 100 30.82 -7.65 5.14
CA ALA A 100 31.50 -8.01 6.38
C ALA A 100 32.00 -9.46 6.36
N GLU A 101 31.18 -10.38 5.84
CA GLU A 101 31.55 -11.80 5.68
C GLU A 101 32.71 -11.96 4.68
N ALA A 102 32.62 -11.29 3.53
CA ALA A 102 33.68 -11.32 2.52
C ALA A 102 35.02 -10.77 3.03
N ALA A 103 34.98 -9.72 3.86
CA ALA A 103 36.17 -9.12 4.49
C ALA A 103 36.76 -10.00 5.60
N SER A 104 35.94 -10.84 6.25
CA SER A 104 36.35 -11.73 7.34
C SER A 104 36.86 -13.10 6.86
N THR A 105 36.59 -13.45 5.60
CA THR A 105 37.05 -14.69 4.98
C THR A 105 38.53 -14.62 4.61
N LEU A 106 39.37 -15.49 5.20
CA LEU A 106 40.79 -15.61 4.87
C LEU A 106 40.99 -15.98 3.39
N GLY A 107 41.66 -15.11 2.62
CA GLY A 107 41.84 -15.25 1.17
C GLY A 107 40.89 -14.39 0.32
N GLY A 108 39.94 -13.69 0.96
CA GLY A 108 38.92 -12.86 0.31
C GLY A 108 37.68 -13.67 -0.05
N GLY A 109 36.51 -13.30 0.48
CA GLY A 109 35.24 -13.93 0.13
C GLY A 109 34.70 -13.44 -1.21
N SER A 110 34.08 -14.35 -1.98
CA SER A 110 33.32 -14.03 -3.20
C SER A 110 31.83 -13.92 -2.91
N GLY A 111 31.10 -13.08 -3.64
CA GLY A 111 29.62 -13.04 -3.57
C GLY A 111 29.01 -11.88 -2.77
N VAL A 112 29.63 -10.69 -2.80
CA VAL A 112 29.05 -9.49 -2.17
C VAL A 112 27.73 -9.11 -2.86
N LEU A 113 26.66 -9.00 -2.08
CA LEU A 113 25.37 -8.55 -2.57
C LEU A 113 25.42 -7.06 -2.94
N PRO A 114 24.76 -6.66 -4.04
CA PRO A 114 24.71 -5.25 -4.44
C PRO A 114 23.93 -4.43 -3.42
N ALA A 115 24.27 -3.14 -3.33
CA ALA A 115 23.42 -2.20 -2.61
C ALA A 115 22.11 -2.01 -3.40
N PRO A 116 20.97 -1.87 -2.73
CA PRO A 116 19.70 -1.59 -3.38
C PRO A 116 19.70 -0.18 -3.98
N HIS A 117 18.87 0.01 -4.99
CA HIS A 117 18.60 1.34 -5.54
C HIS A 117 17.71 2.14 -4.59
N ASP A 118 17.79 3.47 -4.68
CA ASP A 118 16.86 4.34 -3.96
C ASP A 118 15.42 4.06 -4.44
N PRO A 119 14.47 3.80 -3.53
CA PRO A 119 13.11 3.49 -3.93
C PRO A 119 12.40 4.70 -4.55
N GLU A 120 11.60 4.46 -5.58
CA GLU A 120 10.74 5.48 -6.17
C GLU A 120 9.62 5.88 -5.21
N GLN A 121 9.38 7.19 -5.10
CA GLN A 121 8.29 7.72 -4.30
C GLN A 121 6.95 7.61 -5.02
N PHE A 122 5.97 7.01 -4.37
CA PHE A 122 4.59 6.95 -4.83
C PHE A 122 3.81 8.15 -4.29
N SER A 123 3.09 8.83 -5.18
CA SER A 123 2.19 9.94 -4.83
C SER A 123 0.74 9.46 -4.71
N ALA A 124 0.05 9.93 -3.68
CA ALA A 124 -1.35 9.58 -3.46
C ALA A 124 -2.24 10.11 -4.61
N PRO A 125 -3.13 9.28 -5.17
CA PRO A 125 -4.20 9.74 -6.04
C PRO A 125 -5.12 10.77 -5.37
N GLY A 126 -5.85 11.53 -6.19
CA GLY A 126 -6.88 12.44 -5.70
C GLY A 126 -8.12 11.72 -5.15
N PRO A 127 -9.04 12.45 -4.49
CA PRO A 127 -10.35 11.92 -4.13
C PRO A 127 -11.16 11.49 -5.37
N PRO A 128 -12.16 10.62 -5.20
CA PRO A 128 -13.10 10.28 -6.26
C PRO A 128 -13.91 11.51 -6.68
N GLY A 129 -14.27 11.59 -7.96
CA GLY A 129 -15.27 12.54 -8.42
C GLY A 129 -16.66 12.13 -7.94
N THR A 130 -17.42 13.08 -7.39
CA THR A 130 -18.80 12.88 -6.93
C THR A 130 -19.85 13.63 -7.74
N LEU A 131 -19.41 14.39 -8.75
CA LEU A 131 -20.25 15.11 -9.67
C LEU A 131 -20.31 14.36 -11.01
N GLY A 132 -21.48 14.29 -11.60
CA GLY A 132 -21.67 13.61 -12.88
C GLY A 132 -23.10 13.73 -13.39
N ALA A 133 -23.37 13.09 -14.53
CA ALA A 133 -24.72 13.01 -15.05
C ALA A 133 -25.61 12.19 -14.10
N GLY A 134 -26.85 12.63 -13.94
CA GLY A 134 -27.88 11.96 -13.16
C GLY A 134 -29.20 11.94 -13.93
N PRO A 135 -30.19 11.15 -13.50
CA PRO A 135 -31.52 11.19 -14.10
C PRO A 135 -32.08 12.61 -14.02
N PRO A 136 -32.69 13.13 -15.10
CA PRO A 136 -33.27 14.46 -15.09
C PRO A 136 -34.45 14.52 -14.10
N PRO A 137 -34.75 15.71 -13.55
CA PRO A 137 -35.93 15.87 -12.73
C PRO A 137 -37.20 15.57 -13.52
N PRO A 138 -38.25 15.02 -12.87
CA PRO A 138 -39.55 14.88 -13.48
C PRO A 138 -40.14 16.26 -13.79
N MET A 139 -41.10 16.29 -14.73
CA MET A 139 -41.83 17.52 -15.03
C MET A 139 -42.44 18.10 -13.74
N LEU A 140 -42.36 19.43 -13.61
CA LEU A 140 -42.84 20.21 -12.47
C LEU A 140 -42.09 20.01 -11.14
N TRP A 141 -40.95 19.28 -11.10
CA TRP A 141 -40.16 19.19 -9.86
C TRP A 141 -39.81 20.56 -9.27
N ARG A 142 -39.51 21.55 -10.11
CA ARG A 142 -39.28 22.94 -9.67
C ARG A 142 -40.40 23.52 -8.81
N VAL A 143 -41.64 23.08 -8.96
CA VAL A 143 -42.76 23.48 -8.09
C VAL A 143 -42.63 22.80 -6.73
N VAL A 144 -42.29 21.51 -6.71
CA VAL A 144 -42.06 20.72 -5.48
C VAL A 144 -40.86 21.28 -4.72
N GLU A 145 -39.79 21.63 -5.43
CA GLU A 145 -38.58 22.26 -4.91
C GLU A 145 -38.89 23.55 -4.13
N LEU A 146 -39.88 24.35 -4.55
CA LEU A 146 -40.31 25.54 -3.80
C LEU A 146 -40.92 25.20 -2.42
N PHE A 147 -41.51 24.01 -2.26
CA PHE A 147 -42.12 23.58 -0.99
C PHE A 147 -41.17 22.75 -0.14
N VAL A 148 -40.34 21.90 -0.76
CA VAL A 148 -39.42 20.97 -0.07
C VAL A 148 -38.06 21.60 0.18
N GLY A 149 -37.67 22.59 -0.63
CA GLY A 149 -36.40 23.32 -0.49
C GLY A 149 -35.16 22.54 -0.93
N ASP A 150 -35.34 21.48 -1.73
CA ASP A 150 -34.26 20.59 -2.13
C ASP A 150 -34.31 20.25 -3.64
N LEU A 151 -33.13 20.02 -4.21
CA LEU A 151 -33.00 19.65 -5.61
C LEU A 151 -33.52 18.22 -5.84
N TRP A 152 -33.70 17.89 -7.12
CA TRP A 152 -34.05 16.54 -7.51
C TRP A 152 -32.91 15.58 -7.16
N PRO A 153 -33.18 14.47 -6.44
CA PRO A 153 -32.16 13.52 -6.04
C PRO A 153 -31.69 12.71 -7.26
N ASN A 154 -30.65 13.22 -7.91
CA ASN A 154 -30.16 12.70 -9.17
C ASN A 154 -28.86 11.89 -9.04
N GLY A 155 -28.60 11.31 -7.87
CA GLY A 155 -27.48 10.40 -7.69
C GLY A 155 -27.55 9.21 -8.65
N ASP A 156 -26.39 8.76 -9.13
CA ASP A 156 -26.26 7.56 -9.95
C ASP A 156 -26.10 6.33 -9.05
N VAL A 157 -27.24 5.69 -8.75
CA VAL A 157 -27.29 4.48 -7.92
C VAL A 157 -26.44 3.34 -8.52
N ALA A 158 -26.46 3.17 -9.84
CA ALA A 158 -25.68 2.12 -10.50
C ALA A 158 -24.17 2.41 -10.37
N GLY A 159 -23.77 3.67 -10.57
CA GLY A 159 -22.41 4.15 -10.33
C GLY A 159 -21.95 3.93 -8.89
N LEU A 160 -22.79 4.24 -7.90
CA LEU A 160 -22.48 4.02 -6.48
C LEU A 160 -22.29 2.53 -6.15
N HIS A 161 -23.11 1.64 -6.73
CA HIS A 161 -22.91 0.20 -6.58
C HIS A 161 -21.63 -0.30 -7.26
N ALA A 162 -21.27 0.25 -8.41
CA ALA A 162 -20.02 -0.05 -9.09
C ALA A 162 -18.81 0.40 -8.25
N ALA A 163 -18.83 1.62 -7.71
CA ALA A 163 -17.82 2.13 -6.79
C ALA A 163 -17.69 1.25 -5.54
N ALA A 164 -18.80 0.81 -4.95
CA ALA A 164 -18.79 -0.15 -3.85
C ALA A 164 -18.17 -1.51 -4.24
N GLY A 165 -18.31 -1.92 -5.51
CA GLY A 165 -17.60 -3.06 -6.08
C GLY A 165 -16.09 -2.87 -6.06
N CYS A 166 -15.59 -1.72 -6.49
CA CYS A 166 -14.17 -1.37 -6.43
C CYS A 166 -13.60 -1.41 -5.00
N TRP A 167 -14.36 -0.89 -4.02
CA TRP A 167 -13.98 -0.97 -2.61
C TRP A 167 -13.85 -2.40 -2.10
N ARG A 168 -14.81 -3.28 -2.45
CA ARG A 168 -14.73 -4.71 -2.11
C ARG A 168 -13.56 -5.40 -2.79
N GLY A 169 -13.26 -5.03 -4.03
CA GLY A 169 -12.08 -5.51 -4.76
C GLY A 169 -10.78 -5.17 -4.04
N LEU A 170 -10.62 -3.92 -3.59
CA LEU A 170 -9.48 -3.51 -2.77
C LEU A 170 -9.38 -4.34 -1.48
N ALA A 171 -10.49 -4.48 -0.74
CA ALA A 171 -10.51 -5.24 0.50
C ALA A 171 -10.11 -6.71 0.28
N ALA A 172 -10.57 -7.34 -0.81
CA ALA A 172 -10.20 -8.69 -1.17
C ALA A 172 -8.70 -8.81 -1.52
N ALA A 173 -8.14 -7.83 -2.25
CA ALA A 173 -6.71 -7.80 -2.55
C ALA A 173 -5.85 -7.71 -1.28
N LEU A 174 -6.24 -6.84 -0.33
CA LEU A 174 -5.59 -6.70 0.96
C LEU A 174 -5.69 -7.98 1.81
N GLY A 175 -6.88 -8.59 1.90
CA GLY A 175 -7.09 -9.84 2.63
C GLY A 175 -6.38 -11.05 2.02
N GLY A 176 -6.20 -11.06 0.69
CA GLY A 176 -5.39 -12.07 -0.01
C GLY A 176 -3.90 -11.96 0.31
N ALA A 177 -3.37 -10.74 0.43
CA ALA A 177 -1.98 -10.49 0.81
C ALA A 177 -1.66 -11.05 2.21
N GLU A 178 -2.57 -10.86 3.18
CA GLU A 178 -2.41 -11.39 4.54
C GLU A 178 -2.38 -12.92 4.58
N GLN A 179 -3.27 -13.58 3.84
CA GLN A 179 -3.33 -15.04 3.76
C GLN A 179 -2.09 -15.65 3.06
N GLY A 180 -1.63 -15.03 1.98
CA GLY A 180 -0.39 -15.42 1.30
C GLY A 180 0.85 -15.31 2.20
N SER A 181 0.92 -14.27 3.03
CA SER A 181 2.00 -14.08 4.01
C SER A 181 2.00 -15.10 5.16
N THR A 182 0.84 -15.71 5.42
CA THR A 182 0.67 -16.74 6.46
C THR A 182 1.05 -18.12 5.94
N PHE A 183 0.71 -18.43 4.68
CA PHE A 183 1.10 -19.69 4.03
C PHE A 183 2.61 -19.78 3.79
N ARG A 184 3.27 -18.65 3.44
CA ARG A 184 4.72 -18.62 3.20
C ARG A 184 5.57 -18.70 4.50
N ARG A 185 4.94 -18.75 5.68
CA ARG A 185 5.59 -18.88 7.00
C ARG A 185 5.46 -20.27 7.63
N ARG A 186 4.83 -21.24 6.98
CA ARG A 186 4.80 -22.65 7.38
C ARG A 186 5.61 -23.50 6.43
#